data_AF-A0A1D7YUM7-F1
#
_entry.id   AF-A0A1D7YUM7-F1
#
_cell.length_a   1.000
_cell.length_b   1.000
_cell.length_c   1.000
_cell.angle_alpha   90.00
_cell.angle_beta   90.00
_cell.angle_gamma   90.00
#
_symmetry.space_group_name_H-M   'P 1'
#
loop_
_entity.id
_entity.type
_entity.pdbx_description
1 polymer ?
#
loop_
_entity_poly.entity_id
_entity_poly.type
_entity_poly.pdbx_seq_one_letter_code
_entity_poly.pdbx_strand_id
1 'polypeptide(L)'
;MILPVNNVETKINFSANSKEEKSKTLAYNHDTLLKDNLATRLHIGVDKLTNAFTVYPAKGFKGSKNANFYEFLTMGNVPYIVGSAMLMGVFNFANKHFSNFASTKASALGQKMALGVLFYGLAKNISKSFISKPVQMATGIDTERPYAKVIYELPEDVNDTDIISIEHHKVFESVEFPRWDLLYGNESKGEKRNYRYDRIAKKLGMGENLNDSDQEVKPRIKEIIVKENLAKTMSSYLWAATGVAFAFQKPWEDFFKVMTFKFWKGKEFGQSLKSFGRNFVKSAKALYKGEGHGATKHAGKALIGVSVLSSVLGVINTLSSSHKPSKVGTADVINKNEKYVVN
;
A
#
# COMPACT_ATOMS: atom_id res chain seq x y z
N MET A 1 -6.99 -34.28 26.79
CA MET A 1 -7.29 -33.94 25.38
C MET A 1 -8.80 -33.80 25.28
N ILE A 2 -9.30 -32.55 25.31
CA ILE A 2 -10.74 -32.27 25.37
C ILE A 2 -11.08 -31.54 24.06
N LEU A 3 -11.99 -32.14 23.30
CA LEU A 3 -12.51 -31.62 22.03
C LEU A 3 -13.37 -30.37 22.29
N PRO A 4 -13.29 -29.31 21.45
CA PRO A 4 -14.21 -28.20 21.55
C PRO A 4 -15.60 -28.64 21.06
N VAL A 5 -16.57 -28.47 21.96
CA VAL A 5 -18.00 -28.70 21.73
C VAL A 5 -18.52 -27.68 20.71
N ASN A 6 -19.12 -28.18 19.63
CA ASN A 6 -19.93 -27.41 18.69
C ASN A 6 -21.08 -26.71 19.42
N ASN A 7 -21.06 -25.37 19.49
CA ASN A 7 -22.25 -24.58 19.80
C ASN A 7 -22.94 -24.18 18.49
N VAL A 8 -23.85 -25.05 18.09
CA VAL A 8 -24.99 -24.72 17.22
C VAL A 8 -25.85 -23.70 17.98
N GLU A 9 -26.16 -22.59 17.32
CA GLU A 9 -27.22 -21.62 17.68
C GLU A 9 -27.21 -21.03 19.10
N THR A 10 -26.48 -19.93 19.30
CA THR A 10 -26.87 -18.93 20.32
C THR A 10 -26.62 -17.52 19.81
N LYS A 11 -27.68 -16.92 19.23
CA LYS A 11 -27.82 -15.46 19.13
C LYS A 11 -28.18 -14.94 20.52
N ILE A 12 -27.19 -14.62 21.35
CA ILE A 12 -27.47 -13.88 22.59
C ILE A 12 -26.45 -12.76 22.74
N ASN A 13 -26.78 -11.60 22.17
CA ASN A 13 -26.20 -10.33 22.59
C ASN A 13 -26.90 -9.93 23.89
N PHE A 14 -26.19 -9.94 25.00
CA PHE A 14 -26.63 -9.27 26.22
C PHE A 14 -26.27 -7.79 26.12
N SER A 15 -27.23 -6.98 25.65
CA SER A 15 -27.24 -5.53 25.87
C SER A 15 -28.59 -5.18 26.48
N ALA A 16 -28.58 -4.69 27.72
CA ALA A 16 -29.77 -4.14 28.35
C ALA A 16 -30.17 -2.85 27.61
N ASN A 17 -31.42 -2.80 27.15
CA ASN A 17 -31.99 -1.70 26.38
C ASN A 17 -31.89 -0.35 27.11
N SER A 18 -31.09 0.56 26.56
CA SER A 18 -31.35 2.01 26.60
C SER A 18 -31.46 2.52 25.16
N LYS A 19 -32.43 3.41 24.96
CA LYS A 19 -32.99 3.86 23.68
C LYS A 19 -31.94 4.30 22.65
N GLU A 20 -32.15 3.84 21.41
CA GLU A 20 -31.66 4.46 20.15
C GLU A 20 -30.16 4.79 20.05
N GLU A 21 -29.29 3.79 20.19
CA GLU A 21 -28.05 3.78 19.41
C GLU A 21 -28.12 2.61 18.44
N LYS A 22 -28.13 2.90 17.14
CA LYS A 22 -27.92 1.89 16.10
C LYS A 22 -26.62 1.16 16.47
N SER A 23 -26.72 -0.08 16.92
CA SER A 23 -25.55 -0.95 17.00
C SER A 23 -24.85 -0.86 15.65
N LYS A 24 -23.59 -0.41 15.66
CA LYS A 24 -22.80 -0.34 14.43
C LYS A 24 -22.64 -1.76 13.94
N THR A 25 -23.54 -2.23 13.08
CA THR A 25 -23.33 -3.48 12.35
C THR A 25 -22.07 -3.29 11.54
N LEU A 26 -20.97 -3.90 12.01
CA LEU A 26 -19.68 -3.82 11.34
C LEU A 26 -19.81 -4.38 9.94
N ALA A 27 -19.05 -3.80 9.00
CA ALA A 27 -19.16 -4.14 7.59
C ALA A 27 -18.77 -5.61 7.30
N TYR A 28 -17.99 -6.24 8.18
CA TYR A 28 -17.51 -7.60 8.04
C TYR A 28 -17.57 -8.34 9.39
N ASN A 29 -18.06 -9.59 9.37
CA ASN A 29 -18.13 -10.48 10.54
C ASN A 29 -17.05 -11.57 10.53
N HIS A 30 -16.29 -11.67 9.44
CA HIS A 30 -15.18 -12.60 9.26
C HIS A 30 -14.16 -12.01 8.29
N ASP A 31 -12.95 -12.56 8.28
CA ASP A 31 -11.89 -12.14 7.37
C ASP A 31 -12.35 -12.23 5.92
N THR A 32 -12.38 -11.09 5.24
CA THR A 32 -13.03 -10.97 3.94
C THR A 32 -12.06 -10.45 2.90
N LEU A 33 -11.92 -11.19 1.81
CA LEU A 33 -11.15 -10.75 0.65
C LEU A 33 -11.85 -9.56 -0.02
N LEU A 34 -11.16 -8.43 -0.11
CA LEU A 34 -11.72 -7.24 -0.73
C LEU A 34 -11.49 -7.25 -2.25
N LYS A 35 -12.30 -6.48 -2.97
CA LYS A 35 -12.08 -6.26 -4.41
C LYS A 35 -10.88 -5.35 -4.59
N ASP A 36 -9.96 -5.77 -5.43
CA ASP A 36 -8.83 -4.93 -5.79
C ASP A 36 -9.24 -3.93 -6.88
N ASN A 37 -9.79 -2.80 -6.46
CA ASN A 37 -10.11 -1.69 -7.35
C ASN A 37 -9.66 -0.36 -6.74
N LEU A 38 -9.65 0.69 -7.56
CA LEU A 38 -9.17 2.00 -7.14
C LEU A 38 -10.03 2.59 -6.01
N ALA A 39 -11.34 2.40 -6.04
CA ALA A 39 -12.25 2.89 -5.01
C ALA A 39 -11.98 2.25 -3.63
N THR A 40 -11.82 0.93 -3.59
CA THR A 40 -11.50 0.18 -2.37
C THR A 40 -10.12 0.55 -1.85
N ARG A 41 -9.10 0.64 -2.70
CA ARG A 41 -7.77 1.10 -2.27
C ARG A 41 -7.79 2.53 -1.72
N LEU A 42 -8.54 3.44 -2.34
CA LEU A 42 -8.70 4.80 -1.85
C LEU A 42 -9.42 4.82 -0.50
N HIS A 43 -10.51 4.07 -0.37
CA HIS A 43 -11.25 3.97 0.88
C HIS A 43 -10.37 3.44 2.02
N ILE A 44 -9.66 2.32 1.79
CA ILE A 44 -8.68 1.78 2.74
C ILE A 44 -7.60 2.81 3.07
N GLY A 45 -7.09 3.52 2.06
CA GLY A 45 -6.08 4.55 2.25
C GLY A 45 -6.56 5.71 3.13
N VAL A 46 -7.79 6.19 2.90
CA VAL A 46 -8.41 7.26 3.70
C VAL A 46 -8.68 6.78 5.12
N ASP A 47 -9.24 5.59 5.29
CA ASP A 47 -9.52 5.01 6.60
C ASP A 47 -8.25 4.85 7.43
N LYS A 48 -7.22 4.21 6.86
CA LYS A 48 -5.88 4.09 7.49
C LYS A 48 -5.29 5.45 7.85
N LEU A 49 -5.40 6.43 6.96
CA LEU A 49 -4.88 7.78 7.19
C LEU A 49 -5.62 8.43 8.37
N THR A 50 -6.95 8.45 8.34
CA THR A 50 -7.76 9.05 9.40
C THR A 50 -7.45 8.39 10.75
N ASN A 51 -7.45 7.06 10.83
CA ASN A 51 -7.18 6.33 12.08
C ASN A 51 -5.74 6.54 12.57
N ALA A 52 -4.77 6.66 11.67
CA ALA A 52 -3.38 6.97 12.02
C ALA A 52 -3.19 8.37 12.61
N PHE A 53 -4.08 9.33 12.30
CA PHE A 53 -4.04 10.68 12.89
C PHE A 53 -4.90 10.84 14.14
N THR A 54 -5.88 9.96 14.37
CA THR A 54 -6.85 10.11 15.46
C THR A 54 -6.72 9.00 16.50
N VAL A 55 -7.01 7.75 16.12
CA VAL A 55 -7.23 6.63 17.05
C VAL A 55 -5.90 5.98 17.45
N TYR A 56 -5.04 5.64 16.50
CA TYR A 56 -3.82 4.87 16.78
C TYR A 56 -2.81 5.59 17.70
N PRO A 57 -2.56 6.91 17.54
CA PRO A 57 -1.70 7.63 18.48
C PRO A 57 -2.29 7.65 19.89
N ALA A 58 -3.61 7.86 20.01
CA ALA A 58 -4.29 7.90 21.30
C ALA A 58 -4.21 6.54 22.03
N LYS A 59 -4.44 5.43 21.32
CA LYS A 59 -4.26 4.07 21.86
C LYS A 59 -2.81 3.84 22.31
N GLY A 60 -1.84 4.23 21.49
CA GLY A 60 -0.42 4.11 21.79
C GLY A 60 0.01 4.90 23.03
N PHE A 61 -0.37 6.18 23.14
CA PHE A 61 -0.02 7.03 24.30
C PHE A 61 -0.69 6.59 25.60
N LYS A 62 -1.91 6.03 25.52
CA LYS A 62 -2.61 5.49 26.69
C LYS A 62 -2.07 4.14 27.16
N GLY A 63 -1.16 3.52 26.41
CA GLY A 63 -0.68 2.16 26.70
C GLY A 63 -1.81 1.13 26.62
N SER A 64 -2.74 1.32 25.67
CA SER A 64 -3.87 0.40 25.46
C SER A 64 -3.37 -1.03 25.26
N LYS A 65 -4.06 -1.99 25.89
CA LYS A 65 -3.79 -3.43 25.72
C LYS A 65 -4.09 -3.92 24.29
N ASN A 66 -4.86 -3.14 23.53
CA ASN A 66 -5.25 -3.42 22.15
C ASN A 66 -4.36 -2.70 21.13
N ALA A 67 -3.45 -1.84 21.56
CA ALA A 67 -2.47 -1.22 20.68
C ALA A 67 -1.58 -2.30 20.07
N ASN A 68 -1.57 -2.38 18.74
CA ASN A 68 -0.91 -3.48 18.04
C ASN A 68 0.09 -3.00 16.99
N PHE A 69 0.84 -3.96 16.44
CA PHE A 69 1.90 -3.67 15.47
C PHE A 69 1.37 -3.14 14.13
N TYR A 70 0.16 -3.53 13.72
CA TYR A 70 -0.46 -3.02 12.50
C TYR A 70 -0.81 -1.53 12.62
N GLU A 71 -1.40 -1.12 13.75
CA GLU A 71 -1.69 0.28 14.05
C GLU A 71 -0.39 1.11 14.02
N PHE A 72 0.68 0.59 14.64
CA PHE A 72 2.01 1.20 14.61
C PHE A 72 2.57 1.35 13.19
N LEU A 73 2.54 0.28 12.37
CA LEU A 73 3.03 0.35 10.98
C LEU A 73 2.20 1.29 10.12
N THR A 74 0.89 1.38 10.36
CA THR A 74 -0.02 2.26 9.62
C THR A 74 0.30 3.74 9.88
N MET A 75 0.81 4.05 11.08
CA MET A 75 1.36 5.37 11.38
C MET A 75 2.62 5.72 10.57
N GLY A 76 3.22 4.80 9.81
CA GLY A 76 4.39 5.08 8.96
C GLY A 76 4.18 6.16 7.88
N ASN A 77 2.93 6.50 7.54
CA ASN A 77 2.61 7.64 6.66
C ASN A 77 2.57 8.99 7.39
N VAL A 78 2.37 8.98 8.72
CA VAL A 78 2.24 10.18 9.56
C VAL A 78 3.52 11.03 9.52
N PRO A 79 4.75 10.47 9.62
CA PRO A 79 5.98 11.24 9.51
C PRO A 79 6.11 12.04 8.21
N TYR A 80 5.59 11.54 7.08
CA TYR A 80 5.66 12.28 5.82
C TYR A 80 4.81 13.55 5.86
N ILE A 81 3.60 13.47 6.42
CA ILE A 81 2.67 14.62 6.49
C ILE A 81 3.05 15.55 7.64
N VAL A 82 3.28 15.01 8.84
CA VAL A 82 3.69 15.78 10.02
C VAL A 82 5.07 16.39 9.80
N GLY A 83 6.01 15.64 9.24
CA GLY A 83 7.34 16.16 8.90
C GLY A 83 7.27 17.27 7.85
N SER A 84 6.40 17.14 6.83
CA SER A 84 6.16 18.23 5.87
C SER A 84 5.58 19.47 6.55
N ALA A 85 4.57 19.31 7.40
CA ALA A 85 3.94 20.40 8.13
C ALA A 85 4.91 21.07 9.12
N MET A 86 5.71 20.28 9.83
CA MET A 86 6.73 20.74 10.77
C MET A 86 7.84 21.49 10.06
N LEU A 87 8.31 21.02 8.89
CA LEU A 87 9.25 21.76 8.06
C LEU A 87 8.66 23.10 7.64
N MET A 88 7.43 23.13 7.11
CA MET A 88 6.76 24.40 6.78
C MET A 88 6.65 25.33 8.01
N GLY A 89 6.31 24.77 9.17
CA GLY A 89 6.16 25.49 10.43
C GLY A 89 7.48 26.08 10.92
N VAL A 90 8.55 25.27 11.00
CA VAL A 90 9.88 25.71 11.43
C VAL A 90 10.41 26.78 10.50
N PHE A 91 10.32 26.59 9.19
CA PHE A 91 10.78 27.61 8.25
C PHE A 91 9.95 28.89 8.38
N ASN A 92 8.62 28.83 8.45
CA ASN A 92 7.80 30.04 8.59
C ASN A 92 7.89 30.72 9.96
N PHE A 93 8.14 29.98 11.04
CA PHE A 93 8.28 30.52 12.38
C PHE A 93 9.69 31.08 12.63
N ALA A 94 10.74 30.32 12.28
CA ALA A 94 12.13 30.77 12.40
C ALA A 94 12.39 32.01 11.51
N ASN A 95 11.70 32.13 10.38
CA ASN A 95 11.75 33.29 9.48
C ASN A 95 11.36 34.63 10.11
N LYS A 96 10.69 34.65 11.26
CA LYS A 96 10.40 35.89 12.00
C LYS A 96 11.63 36.48 12.68
N HIS A 97 12.69 35.70 12.86
CA HIS A 97 13.93 36.11 13.52
C HIS A 97 15.07 36.44 12.54
N PHE A 98 14.84 36.34 11.23
CA PHE A 98 15.81 36.67 10.18
C PHE A 98 15.45 37.97 9.47
N SER A 99 16.44 38.62 8.84
CA SER A 99 16.20 39.79 7.99
C SER A 99 15.22 39.45 6.84
N ASN A 100 14.43 40.43 6.39
CA ASN A 100 13.35 40.23 5.40
C ASN A 100 13.79 39.48 4.13
N PHE A 101 15.03 39.70 3.67
CA PHE A 101 15.59 39.02 2.49
C PHE A 101 15.93 37.54 2.75
N ALA A 102 16.55 37.24 3.90
CA ALA A 102 16.87 35.88 4.30
C ALA A 102 15.61 35.06 4.62
N SER A 103 14.64 35.70 5.28
CA SER A 103 13.31 35.17 5.59
C SER A 103 12.55 34.70 4.33
N THR A 104 12.57 35.51 3.26
CA THR A 104 11.90 35.17 1.99
C THR A 104 12.52 33.94 1.32
N LYS A 105 13.86 33.85 1.28
CA LYS A 105 14.57 32.71 0.68
C LYS A 105 14.41 31.42 1.50
N ALA A 106 14.47 31.53 2.82
CA ALA A 106 14.29 30.40 3.73
C ALA A 106 12.84 29.87 3.69
N SER A 107 11.81 30.73 3.54
CA SER A 107 10.43 30.28 3.36
C SER A 107 10.26 29.46 2.08
N ALA A 108 10.80 29.95 0.95
CA ALA A 108 10.73 29.25 -0.32
C ALA A 108 11.44 27.87 -0.28
N LEU A 109 12.59 27.80 0.38
CA LEU A 109 13.31 26.54 0.58
C LEU A 109 12.55 25.58 1.49
N GLY A 110 11.98 26.05 2.60
CA GLY A 110 11.19 25.24 3.52
C GLY A 110 9.94 24.66 2.88
N GLN A 111 9.24 25.46 2.08
CA GLN A 111 8.09 25.01 1.30
C GLN A 111 8.46 23.91 0.29
N LYS A 112 9.61 24.06 -0.39
CA LYS A 112 10.14 23.02 -1.30
C LYS A 112 10.54 21.75 -0.58
N MET A 113 11.17 21.84 0.59
CA MET A 113 11.51 20.67 1.40
C MET A 113 10.26 19.92 1.85
N ALA A 114 9.26 20.63 2.36
CA ALA A 114 7.99 20.04 2.76
C ALA A 114 7.27 19.36 1.60
N LEU A 115 7.21 20.03 0.45
CA LEU A 115 6.67 19.44 -0.77
C LEU A 115 7.49 18.25 -1.25
N GLY A 116 8.81 18.27 -1.02
CA GLY A 116 9.74 17.18 -1.28
C GLY A 116 9.42 15.94 -0.45
N VAL A 117 9.22 16.10 0.86
CA VAL A 117 8.82 15.00 1.76
C VAL A 117 7.45 14.45 1.37
N LEU A 118 6.49 15.31 1.01
CA LEU A 118 5.18 14.88 0.52
C LEU A 118 5.29 14.07 -0.78
N PHE A 119 5.97 14.60 -1.80
CA PHE A 119 6.12 13.90 -3.08
C PHE A 119 7.03 12.68 -2.98
N TYR A 120 7.98 12.63 -2.04
CA TYR A 120 8.72 11.42 -1.70
C TYR A 120 7.76 10.29 -1.33
N GLY A 121 6.87 10.52 -0.36
CA GLY A 121 5.90 9.52 0.09
C GLY A 121 4.91 9.11 -1.00
N LEU A 122 4.36 10.10 -1.72
CA LEU A 122 3.41 9.84 -2.82
C LEU A 122 4.05 9.05 -3.97
N ALA A 123 5.21 9.48 -4.46
CA ALA A 123 5.89 8.80 -5.56
C ALA A 123 6.36 7.39 -5.16
N LYS A 124 6.88 7.21 -3.94
CA LYS A 124 7.23 5.89 -3.39
C LYS A 124 6.04 4.94 -3.35
N ASN A 125 4.86 5.41 -2.97
CA ASN A 125 3.67 4.56 -2.87
C ASN A 125 3.02 4.27 -4.24
N ILE A 126 2.90 5.28 -5.10
CA ILE A 126 2.33 5.11 -6.45
C ILE A 126 3.19 4.18 -7.31
N SER A 127 4.52 4.32 -7.22
CA SER A 127 5.46 3.55 -8.04
C SER A 127 5.40 2.05 -7.84
N LYS A 128 4.97 1.55 -6.66
CA LYS A 128 4.72 0.12 -6.44
C LYS A 128 3.74 -0.45 -7.47
N SER A 129 2.77 0.35 -7.91
CA SER A 129 1.79 -0.04 -8.94
C SER A 129 2.39 -0.18 -10.34
N PHE A 130 3.54 0.44 -10.62
CA PHE A 130 4.23 0.30 -11.91
C PHE A 130 4.88 -1.07 -12.08
N ILE A 131 5.03 -1.83 -10.99
CA ILE A 131 5.56 -3.19 -11.01
C ILE A 131 4.43 -4.19 -10.77
N SER A 132 3.60 -3.98 -9.74
CA SER A 132 2.57 -4.95 -9.36
C SER A 132 1.50 -5.15 -10.43
N LYS A 133 1.06 -4.09 -11.13
CA LYS A 133 0.03 -4.21 -12.18
C LYS A 133 0.52 -5.02 -13.40
N PRO A 134 1.69 -4.72 -14.00
CA PRO A 134 2.23 -5.56 -15.07
C PRO A 134 2.43 -7.02 -14.65
N VAL A 135 2.94 -7.25 -13.43
CA VAL A 135 3.14 -8.61 -12.89
C VAL A 135 1.81 -9.33 -12.70
N GLN A 136 0.79 -8.67 -12.17
CA GLN A 136 -0.57 -9.22 -12.04
C GLN A 136 -1.20 -9.53 -13.41
N MET A 137 -0.98 -8.66 -14.41
CA MET A 137 -1.46 -8.89 -15.77
C MET A 137 -0.83 -10.15 -16.37
N ALA A 138 0.50 -10.30 -16.26
CA ALA A 138 1.23 -11.44 -16.80
C ALA A 138 0.97 -12.74 -16.05
N THR A 139 1.04 -12.73 -14.72
CA THR A 139 1.01 -13.95 -13.88
C THR A 139 -0.38 -14.29 -13.33
N GLY A 140 -1.30 -13.32 -13.28
CA GLY A 140 -2.58 -13.45 -12.59
C GLY A 140 -2.52 -13.29 -11.08
N ILE A 141 -1.32 -13.10 -10.52
CA ILE A 141 -1.10 -12.98 -9.08
C ILE A 141 -1.28 -11.52 -8.69
N ASP A 142 -2.30 -11.26 -7.88
CA ASP A 142 -2.54 -9.95 -7.30
C ASP A 142 -1.83 -9.84 -5.96
N THR A 143 -0.56 -9.44 -5.99
CA THR A 143 0.28 -9.31 -4.78
C THR A 143 -0.15 -8.16 -3.86
N GLU A 144 -0.96 -7.25 -4.37
CA GLU A 144 -1.48 -6.09 -3.63
C GLU A 144 -2.93 -6.29 -3.18
N ARG A 145 -3.46 -7.52 -3.30
CA ARG A 145 -4.83 -7.89 -2.97
C ARG A 145 -5.15 -7.57 -1.50
N PRO A 146 -6.08 -6.65 -1.22
CA PRO A 146 -6.44 -6.32 0.15
C PRO A 146 -7.44 -7.33 0.73
N TYR A 147 -7.38 -7.52 2.05
CA TYR A 147 -8.41 -8.20 2.83
C TYR A 147 -8.71 -7.42 4.11
N ALA A 148 -9.96 -7.46 4.55
CA ALA A 148 -10.38 -6.98 5.86
C ALA A 148 -10.19 -8.09 6.87
N LYS A 149 -9.40 -7.84 7.91
CA LYS A 149 -9.19 -8.73 9.05
C LYS A 149 -10.07 -8.26 10.19
N VAL A 150 -10.85 -9.16 10.76
CA VAL A 150 -11.66 -8.86 11.93
C VAL A 150 -10.85 -9.18 13.17
N ILE A 151 -10.63 -8.18 14.03
CA ILE A 151 -9.93 -8.33 15.30
C ILE A 151 -10.93 -8.16 16.44
N TYR A 152 -10.87 -9.09 17.39
CA TYR A 152 -11.59 -8.98 18.64
C TYR A 152 -10.68 -8.31 19.67
N GLU A 153 -11.03 -7.08 20.05
CA GLU A 153 -10.32 -6.27 21.05
C GLU A 153 -10.80 -6.65 22.46
N LEU A 154 -9.92 -6.48 23.45
CA LEU A 154 -10.27 -6.66 24.86
C LEU A 154 -10.98 -5.39 25.36
N PRO A 155 -12.06 -5.50 26.16
CA PRO A 155 -12.73 -4.33 26.70
C PRO A 155 -11.78 -3.50 27.57
N GLU A 156 -11.69 -2.19 27.31
CA GLU A 156 -10.84 -1.27 28.08
C GLU A 156 -11.54 -0.68 29.31
N ASP A 157 -12.87 -0.67 29.32
CA ASP A 157 -13.73 -0.21 30.42
C ASP A 157 -14.96 -1.13 30.57
N VAL A 158 -15.64 -1.07 31.72
CA VAL A 158 -16.84 -1.86 32.06
C VAL A 158 -18.00 -1.60 31.08
N ASN A 159 -18.00 -0.43 30.42
CA ASN A 159 -19.00 -0.02 29.45
C ASN A 159 -18.56 -0.22 27.98
N ASP A 160 -17.42 -0.87 27.73
CA ASP A 160 -16.89 -1.04 26.38
C ASP A 160 -17.62 -2.18 25.65
N THR A 161 -18.52 -1.81 24.74
CA THR A 161 -19.40 -2.72 24.00
C THR A 161 -18.90 -3.02 22.58
N ASP A 162 -17.95 -2.23 22.06
CA ASP A 162 -17.41 -2.34 20.70
C ASP A 162 -16.06 -3.12 20.72
N ILE A 163 -16.13 -4.42 21.04
CA ILE A 163 -14.95 -5.31 21.10
C ILE A 163 -14.45 -5.77 19.72
N ILE A 164 -14.83 -5.12 18.62
CA ILE A 164 -14.47 -5.58 17.28
C ILE A 164 -13.94 -4.42 16.43
N SER A 165 -12.77 -4.63 15.85
CA SER A 165 -12.05 -3.69 15.00
C SER A 165 -11.71 -4.32 13.65
N ILE A 166 -11.64 -3.50 12.60
CA ILE A 166 -11.34 -3.95 11.24
C ILE A 166 -9.97 -3.42 10.83
N GLU A 167 -9.06 -4.35 10.51
CA GLU A 167 -7.76 -4.04 9.94
C GLU A 167 -7.70 -4.37 8.46
N HIS A 168 -6.94 -3.59 7.70
CA HIS A 168 -6.83 -3.76 6.26
C HIS A 168 -5.43 -4.27 5.90
N HIS A 169 -5.31 -5.55 5.57
CA HIS A 169 -4.06 -6.23 5.24
C HIS A 169 -3.97 -6.60 3.77
N LYS A 170 -2.81 -7.10 3.34
CA LYS A 170 -2.64 -7.72 2.02
C LYS A 170 -2.50 -9.23 2.18
N VAL A 171 -3.09 -9.99 1.27
CA VAL A 171 -3.02 -11.47 1.30
C VAL A 171 -1.57 -11.97 1.33
N PHE A 172 -0.69 -11.27 0.61
CA PHE A 172 0.72 -11.60 0.45
C PHE A 172 1.63 -10.64 1.23
N GLU A 173 1.16 -10.11 2.35
CA GLU A 173 1.96 -9.23 3.23
C GLU A 173 3.18 -9.96 3.81
N SER A 174 3.02 -11.23 4.19
CA SER A 174 4.12 -12.15 4.51
C SER A 174 4.31 -13.14 3.36
N VAL A 175 5.57 -13.36 2.96
CA VAL A 175 5.94 -14.37 1.96
C VAL A 175 5.87 -15.78 2.55
N GLU A 176 6.22 -15.91 3.82
CA GLU A 176 6.29 -17.19 4.52
C GLU A 176 4.89 -17.68 4.88
N PHE A 177 4.06 -16.76 5.39
CA PHE A 177 2.70 -17.01 5.84
C PHE A 177 1.65 -16.16 5.11
N PRO A 178 1.48 -16.30 3.77
CA PRO A 178 0.36 -15.70 3.07
C PRO A 178 -0.98 -16.26 3.54
N ARG A 179 -2.03 -15.46 3.40
CA ARG A 179 -3.42 -15.87 3.65
C ARG A 179 -3.98 -16.71 2.49
N TRP A 180 -3.43 -17.91 2.31
CA TRP A 180 -3.85 -18.88 1.30
C TRP A 180 -5.32 -19.30 1.45
N ASP A 181 -5.81 -19.30 2.69
CA ASP A 181 -7.19 -19.59 3.07
C ASP A 181 -8.17 -18.65 2.36
N LEU A 182 -7.83 -17.37 2.22
CA LEU A 182 -8.68 -16.37 1.57
C LEU A 182 -8.69 -16.45 0.03
N LEU A 183 -7.84 -17.31 -0.55
CA LEU A 183 -7.69 -17.47 -2.00
C LEU A 183 -8.46 -18.67 -2.55
N TYR A 184 -8.99 -19.55 -1.70
CA TYR A 184 -9.87 -20.62 -2.16
C TYR A 184 -11.22 -20.06 -2.64
N GLY A 185 -11.80 -20.72 -3.63
CA GLY A 185 -13.14 -20.42 -4.12
C GLY A 185 -14.19 -20.66 -3.05
N ASN A 186 -15.26 -19.88 -3.08
CA ASN A 186 -16.39 -20.09 -2.17
C ASN A 186 -17.41 -21.05 -2.82
N GLU A 187 -17.51 -22.26 -2.26
CA GLU A 187 -18.45 -23.28 -2.73
C GLU A 187 -19.91 -22.81 -2.67
N SER A 188 -20.28 -21.97 -1.68
CA SER A 188 -21.61 -21.37 -1.57
C SER A 188 -21.95 -20.41 -2.71
N LYS A 189 -20.95 -19.98 -3.50
CA LYS A 189 -21.13 -19.15 -4.71
C LYS A 189 -20.95 -19.94 -6.01
N GLY A 190 -20.82 -21.27 -5.93
CA GLY A 190 -20.58 -22.15 -7.07
C GLY A 190 -19.15 -22.09 -7.63
N GLU A 191 -18.21 -21.48 -6.91
CA GLU A 191 -16.80 -21.45 -7.31
C GLU A 191 -16.11 -22.76 -6.89
N LYS A 192 -15.38 -23.40 -7.82
CA LYS A 192 -14.50 -24.53 -7.46
C LYS A 192 -13.45 -24.07 -6.46
N ARG A 193 -13.13 -24.92 -5.47
CA ARG A 193 -12.14 -24.61 -4.42
C ARG A 193 -10.82 -24.04 -4.96
N ASN A 194 -10.29 -24.60 -6.04
CA ASN A 194 -8.99 -24.18 -6.61
C ASN A 194 -9.07 -23.18 -7.77
N TYR A 195 -10.24 -22.59 -8.03
CA TYR A 195 -10.51 -21.74 -9.20
C TYR A 195 -9.46 -20.63 -9.46
N ARG A 196 -8.94 -20.00 -8.41
CA ARG A 196 -7.91 -18.95 -8.54
C ARG A 196 -6.54 -19.52 -8.86
N TYR A 197 -6.18 -20.64 -8.24
CA TYR A 197 -4.93 -21.34 -8.49
C TYR A 197 -4.88 -21.88 -9.92
N ASP A 198 -6.00 -22.41 -10.44
CA ASP A 198 -6.14 -22.84 -11.84
C ASP A 198 -5.91 -21.69 -12.83
N ARG A 199 -6.47 -20.51 -12.55
CA ARG A 199 -6.28 -19.31 -13.37
C ARG A 199 -4.82 -18.87 -13.39
N ILE A 200 -4.14 -18.94 -12.25
CA ILE A 200 -2.71 -18.60 -12.14
C ILE A 200 -1.87 -19.64 -12.87
N ALA A 201 -2.14 -20.94 -12.68
CA ALA A 201 -1.48 -22.03 -13.40
C ALA A 201 -1.55 -21.86 -14.91
N LYS A 202 -2.74 -21.54 -15.44
CA LYS A 202 -2.95 -21.27 -16.87
C LYS A 202 -2.10 -20.10 -17.36
N LYS A 203 -2.06 -18.98 -16.62
CA LYS A 203 -1.25 -17.81 -16.98
C LYS A 203 0.26 -18.05 -16.87
N LEU A 204 0.68 -18.92 -15.98
CA LEU A 204 2.08 -19.33 -15.84
C LEU A 204 2.49 -20.42 -16.85
N GLY A 205 1.56 -20.93 -17.66
CA GLY A 205 1.81 -21.97 -18.66
C GLY A 205 2.01 -23.37 -18.06
N MET A 206 1.45 -23.64 -16.88
CA MET A 206 1.55 -24.93 -16.18
C MET A 206 0.53 -25.96 -16.67
N GLY A 207 -0.42 -25.56 -17.52
CA GLY A 207 -1.46 -26.42 -18.09
C GLY A 207 -2.88 -26.04 -17.65
N GLU A 208 -3.86 -26.74 -18.21
CA GLU A 208 -5.28 -26.63 -17.86
C GLU A 208 -5.71 -28.00 -17.28
N ASN A 209 -6.30 -28.03 -16.07
CA ASN A 209 -6.68 -29.24 -15.30
C ASN A 209 -5.54 -29.94 -14.54
N LEU A 210 -4.78 -29.18 -13.75
CA LEU A 210 -3.90 -29.78 -12.73
C LEU A 210 -4.75 -30.47 -11.65
N ASN A 211 -4.34 -31.67 -11.23
CA ASN A 211 -5.03 -32.40 -10.16
C ASN A 211 -4.97 -31.63 -8.83
N ASP A 212 -3.82 -31.03 -8.51
CA ASP A 212 -3.59 -30.22 -7.31
C ASP A 212 -2.90 -28.88 -7.65
N SER A 213 -3.63 -28.00 -8.35
CA SER A 213 -3.11 -26.70 -8.77
C SER A 213 -2.65 -25.82 -7.61
N ASP A 214 -3.20 -25.97 -6.40
CA ASP A 214 -2.80 -25.19 -5.24
C ASP A 214 -1.39 -25.54 -4.76
N GLN A 215 -1.01 -26.82 -4.73
CA GLN A 215 0.32 -27.26 -4.31
C GLN A 215 1.41 -26.85 -5.30
N GLU A 216 1.13 -26.99 -6.59
CA GLU A 216 2.11 -26.67 -7.64
C GLU A 216 2.34 -25.17 -7.80
N VAL A 217 1.28 -24.36 -7.64
CA VAL A 217 1.34 -22.93 -7.89
C VAL A 217 1.85 -22.13 -6.68
N LYS A 218 1.63 -22.60 -5.43
CA LYS A 218 2.07 -21.89 -4.21
C LYS A 218 3.57 -21.54 -4.18
N PRO A 219 4.51 -22.47 -4.48
CA PRO A 219 5.94 -22.14 -4.54
C PRO A 219 6.25 -21.06 -5.59
N ARG A 220 5.59 -21.11 -6.75
CA ARG A 220 5.74 -20.11 -7.82
C ARG A 220 5.20 -18.75 -7.42
N ILE A 221 4.06 -18.72 -6.75
CA ILE A 221 3.50 -17.49 -6.19
C ILE A 221 4.50 -16.87 -5.21
N LYS A 222 5.06 -17.66 -4.28
CA LYS A 222 6.07 -17.17 -3.33
C LYS A 222 7.29 -16.59 -4.03
N GLU A 223 7.84 -17.29 -5.03
CA GLU A 223 8.98 -16.82 -5.81
C GLU A 223 8.70 -15.47 -6.49
N ILE A 224 7.53 -15.34 -7.13
CA ILE A 224 7.09 -14.11 -7.80
C ILE A 224 6.94 -12.97 -6.79
N ILE A 225 6.32 -13.23 -5.63
CA ILE A 225 6.15 -12.21 -4.58
C ILE A 225 7.51 -11.71 -4.08
N VAL A 226 8.49 -12.59 -3.85
CA VAL A 226 9.83 -12.20 -3.39
C VAL A 226 10.49 -11.28 -4.42
N LYS A 227 10.51 -11.69 -5.69
CA LYS A 227 11.11 -10.91 -6.78
C LYS A 227 10.40 -9.58 -6.97
N GLU A 228 9.08 -9.59 -6.92
CA GLU A 228 8.26 -8.39 -7.05
C GLU A 228 8.49 -7.43 -5.87
N ASN A 229 8.55 -7.93 -4.63
CA ASN A 229 8.79 -7.11 -3.45
C ASN A 229 10.19 -6.46 -3.50
N LEU A 230 11.21 -7.19 -3.96
CA LEU A 230 12.54 -6.64 -4.19
C LEU A 230 12.51 -5.54 -5.26
N ALA A 231 11.88 -5.82 -6.42
CA ALA A 231 11.74 -4.84 -7.49
C ALA A 231 10.97 -3.59 -7.05
N LYS A 232 9.84 -3.77 -6.33
CA LYS A 232 9.04 -2.68 -5.75
C LYS A 232 9.87 -1.83 -4.81
N THR A 233 10.66 -2.46 -3.94
CA THR A 233 11.50 -1.75 -2.99
C THR A 233 12.53 -0.89 -3.70
N MET A 234 13.33 -1.48 -4.61
CA MET A 234 14.37 -0.76 -5.35
C MET A 234 13.81 0.38 -6.19
N SER A 235 12.80 0.10 -7.01
CA SER A 235 12.20 1.11 -7.89
C SER A 235 11.50 2.22 -7.09
N SER A 236 10.85 1.89 -5.98
CA SER A 236 10.12 2.88 -5.18
C SER A 236 11.01 3.99 -4.63
N TYR A 237 12.27 3.70 -4.29
CA TYR A 237 13.22 4.72 -3.83
C TYR A 237 13.70 5.63 -4.97
N LEU A 238 13.86 5.10 -6.19
CA LEU A 238 14.19 5.91 -7.37
C LEU A 238 13.05 6.85 -7.74
N TRP A 239 11.82 6.34 -7.68
CA TRP A 239 10.63 7.18 -7.84
C TRP A 239 10.46 8.19 -6.72
N ALA A 240 10.80 7.83 -5.48
CA ALA A 240 10.81 8.76 -4.35
C ALA A 240 11.80 9.92 -4.57
N ALA A 241 13.02 9.62 -5.03
CA ALA A 241 14.00 10.63 -5.42
C ALA A 241 13.50 11.51 -6.57
N THR A 242 12.83 10.93 -7.57
CA THR A 242 12.18 11.67 -8.65
C THR A 242 11.07 12.59 -8.12
N GLY A 243 10.30 12.14 -7.13
CA GLY A 243 9.28 12.95 -6.44
C GLY A 243 9.88 14.15 -5.71
N VAL A 244 11.02 13.96 -5.02
CA VAL A 244 11.76 15.07 -4.41
C VAL A 244 12.26 16.04 -5.49
N ALA A 245 12.89 15.55 -6.56
CA ALA A 245 13.35 16.40 -7.65
C ALA A 245 12.21 17.20 -8.31
N PHE A 246 11.02 16.59 -8.41
CA PHE A 246 9.80 17.24 -8.87
C PHE A 246 9.32 18.37 -7.94
N ALA A 247 9.49 18.22 -6.62
CA ALA A 247 9.14 19.24 -5.64
C ALA A 247 10.06 20.48 -5.70
N PHE A 248 11.32 20.30 -6.08
CA PHE A 248 12.32 21.36 -6.13
C PHE A 248 12.24 22.25 -7.38
N GLN A 249 11.31 21.95 -8.30
CA GLN A 249 11.09 22.75 -9.50
C GLN A 249 10.55 24.15 -9.16
N LYS A 250 11.01 25.17 -9.90
CA LYS A 250 10.62 26.58 -9.69
C LYS A 250 9.11 26.86 -9.70
N PRO A 251 8.27 26.24 -10.54
CA PRO A 251 6.84 26.55 -10.58
C PRO A 251 6.10 26.32 -9.26
N TRP A 252 6.67 25.53 -8.34
CA TRP A 252 6.11 25.38 -7.00
C TRP A 252 6.21 26.65 -6.15
N GLU A 253 7.22 27.50 -6.36
CA GLU A 253 7.31 28.79 -5.66
C GLU A 253 6.14 29.71 -6.04
N ASP A 254 5.74 29.71 -7.32
CA ASP A 254 4.60 30.49 -7.80
C ASP A 254 3.27 29.96 -7.24
N PHE A 255 3.18 28.65 -7.02
CA PHE A 255 2.03 28.05 -6.34
C PHE A 255 1.91 28.56 -4.90
N PHE A 256 2.99 28.49 -4.12
CA PHE A 256 2.95 28.88 -2.71
C PHE A 256 2.69 30.37 -2.49
N LYS A 257 3.06 31.25 -3.43
CA LYS A 257 2.73 32.69 -3.37
C LYS A 257 1.23 32.97 -3.47
N VAL A 258 0.48 32.12 -4.18
CA VAL A 258 -0.95 32.33 -4.50
C VAL A 258 -1.86 31.38 -3.71
N MET A 259 -1.28 30.43 -2.99
CA MET A 259 -2.00 29.38 -2.28
C MET A 259 -2.77 29.95 -1.06
N THR A 260 -4.07 29.62 -0.97
CA THR A 260 -4.90 29.87 0.21
C THR A 260 -5.54 28.56 0.71
N PHE A 261 -5.32 28.23 1.98
CA PHE A 261 -5.89 27.04 2.65
C PHE A 261 -7.29 27.27 3.26
N LYS A 262 -7.89 28.45 3.07
CA LYS A 262 -9.21 28.78 3.61
C LYS A 262 -10.30 28.09 2.79
N PHE A 263 -10.62 26.84 3.12
CA PHE A 263 -11.62 26.03 2.41
C PHE A 263 -13.02 26.66 2.44
N TRP A 264 -13.33 27.45 3.48
CA TRP A 264 -14.56 28.25 3.59
C TRP A 264 -14.64 29.40 2.56
N LYS A 265 -13.55 29.74 1.88
CA LYS A 265 -13.53 30.69 0.76
C LYS A 265 -13.50 29.95 -0.58
N GLY A 266 -14.64 29.40 -1.00
CA GLY A 266 -14.74 28.51 -2.17
C GLY A 266 -14.12 29.03 -3.47
N LYS A 267 -14.22 30.33 -3.77
CA LYS A 267 -13.59 30.93 -4.98
C LYS A 267 -12.06 30.96 -4.91
N GLU A 268 -11.49 31.39 -3.79
CA GLU A 268 -10.03 31.47 -3.57
C GLU A 268 -9.42 30.06 -3.46
N PHE A 269 -10.14 29.13 -2.82
CA PHE A 269 -9.76 27.72 -2.75
C PHE A 269 -9.78 27.05 -4.12
N GLY A 270 -10.84 27.28 -4.91
CA GLY A 270 -10.91 26.78 -6.30
C GLY A 270 -9.80 27.34 -7.20
N GLN A 271 -9.42 28.60 -7.01
CA GLN A 271 -8.26 29.20 -7.70
C GLN A 271 -6.94 28.55 -7.25
N SER A 272 -6.80 28.23 -5.97
CA SER A 272 -5.63 27.52 -5.43
C SER A 272 -5.49 26.12 -6.04
N LEU A 273 -6.59 25.36 -6.18
CA LEU A 273 -6.60 24.06 -6.86
C LEU A 273 -6.22 24.17 -8.35
N LYS A 274 -6.76 25.17 -9.06
CA LYS A 274 -6.37 25.44 -10.46
C LYS A 274 -4.89 25.82 -10.57
N SER A 275 -4.39 26.62 -9.63
CA SER A 275 -2.96 27.00 -9.55
C SER A 275 -2.08 25.77 -9.29
N PHE A 276 -2.50 24.89 -8.37
CA PHE A 276 -1.80 23.63 -8.10
C PHE A 276 -1.68 22.80 -9.38
N GLY A 277 -2.78 22.55 -10.11
CA GLY A 277 -2.75 21.77 -11.35
C GLY A 277 -1.88 22.40 -12.44
N ARG A 278 -1.94 23.72 -12.62
CA ARG A 278 -1.06 24.44 -13.57
C ARG A 278 0.40 24.30 -13.20
N ASN A 279 0.75 24.50 -11.94
CA ASN A 279 2.13 24.41 -11.46
C ASN A 279 2.63 22.97 -11.45
N PHE A 280 1.78 21.98 -11.19
CA PHE A 280 2.11 20.57 -11.35
C PHE A 280 2.55 20.25 -12.78
N VAL A 281 1.78 20.67 -13.80
CA VAL A 281 2.12 20.46 -15.22
C VAL A 281 3.38 21.23 -15.61
N LYS A 282 3.53 22.48 -15.13
CA LYS A 282 4.75 23.27 -15.38
C LYS A 282 5.98 22.63 -14.74
N SER A 283 5.88 22.15 -13.51
CA SER A 283 6.96 21.45 -12.80
C SER A 283 7.33 20.15 -13.50
N ALA A 284 6.36 19.41 -14.06
CA ALA A 284 6.65 18.20 -14.81
C ALA A 284 7.42 18.52 -16.10
N LYS A 285 6.99 19.58 -16.82
CA LYS A 285 7.70 20.09 -17.99
C LYS A 285 9.10 20.61 -17.64
N ALA A 286 9.25 21.33 -16.53
CA ALA A 286 10.53 21.86 -16.06
C ALA A 286 11.49 20.74 -15.69
N LEU A 287 11.02 19.72 -14.96
CA LEU A 287 11.82 18.55 -14.61
C LEU A 287 12.29 17.78 -15.86
N TYR A 288 11.43 17.65 -16.88
CA TYR A 288 11.77 16.93 -18.11
C TYR A 288 12.69 17.73 -19.04
N LYS A 289 12.42 19.02 -19.26
CA LYS A 289 13.23 19.88 -20.13
C LYS A 289 14.57 20.26 -19.49
N GLY A 290 14.59 20.35 -18.16
CA GLY A 290 15.70 20.79 -17.34
C GLY A 290 15.97 22.29 -17.42
N GLU A 291 16.63 22.81 -16.39
CA GLU A 291 17.16 24.17 -16.33
C GLU A 291 18.70 24.10 -16.23
N GLY A 292 19.41 25.01 -16.91
CA GLY A 292 20.89 25.08 -16.88
C GLY A 292 21.59 24.56 -18.15
N HIS A 293 22.90 24.32 -18.04
CA HIS A 293 23.79 23.86 -19.13
C HIS A 293 24.52 22.57 -18.72
N GLY A 294 24.79 21.69 -19.69
CA GLY A 294 25.50 20.43 -19.46
C GLY A 294 24.67 19.37 -18.73
N ALA A 295 25.29 18.64 -17.79
CA ALA A 295 24.68 17.50 -17.11
C ALA A 295 23.44 17.87 -16.25
N THR A 296 23.38 19.08 -15.70
CA THR A 296 22.27 19.54 -14.84
C THR A 296 20.96 19.71 -15.60
N LYS A 297 21.02 20.08 -16.89
CA LYS A 297 19.86 20.14 -17.78
C LYS A 297 19.24 18.78 -18.02
N HIS A 298 20.03 17.71 -18.00
CA HIS A 298 19.54 16.36 -18.25
C HIS A 298 19.26 15.56 -16.98
N ALA A 299 19.59 16.09 -15.80
CA ALA A 299 19.45 15.41 -14.52
C ALA A 299 18.00 14.93 -14.25
N GLY A 300 17.01 15.79 -14.47
CA GLY A 300 15.59 15.42 -14.28
C GLY A 300 15.13 14.34 -15.26
N LYS A 301 15.51 14.45 -16.54
CA LYS A 301 15.22 13.42 -17.56
C LYS A 301 15.93 12.09 -17.25
N ALA A 302 17.18 12.14 -16.79
CA ALA A 302 17.95 10.97 -16.38
C ALA A 302 17.32 10.27 -15.17
N LEU A 303 16.91 11.02 -14.14
CA LEU A 303 16.23 10.47 -12.97
C LEU A 303 14.91 9.77 -13.33
N ILE A 304 14.09 10.40 -14.17
CA ILE A 304 12.87 9.78 -14.70
C ILE A 304 13.22 8.52 -15.50
N GLY A 305 14.21 8.61 -16.40
CA GLY A 305 14.67 7.49 -17.22
C GLY A 305 15.14 6.30 -16.39
N VAL A 306 15.98 6.53 -15.38
CA VAL A 306 16.48 5.49 -14.47
C VAL A 306 15.33 4.89 -13.65
N SER A 307 14.38 5.70 -13.19
CA SER A 307 13.21 5.21 -12.45
C SER A 307 12.29 4.33 -13.31
N VAL A 308 12.06 4.73 -14.56
CA VAL A 308 11.29 3.93 -15.53
C VAL A 308 12.03 2.65 -15.87
N LEU A 309 13.32 2.73 -16.20
CA LEU A 309 14.16 1.57 -16.50
C LEU A 309 14.19 0.59 -15.32
N SER A 310 14.32 1.07 -14.09
CA SER A 310 14.27 0.23 -12.89
C SER A 310 12.93 -0.50 -12.74
N SER A 311 11.80 0.17 -13.01
CA SER A 311 10.49 -0.50 -13.02
C SER A 311 10.40 -1.57 -14.10
N VAL A 312 10.85 -1.27 -15.32
CA VAL A 312 10.81 -2.21 -16.45
C VAL A 312 11.69 -3.42 -16.18
N LEU A 313 12.95 -3.20 -15.77
CA LEU A 313 13.87 -4.28 -15.39
C LEU A 313 13.33 -5.08 -14.19
N GLY A 314 12.70 -4.41 -13.23
CA GLY A 314 12.05 -5.05 -12.10
C GLY A 314 10.93 -6.00 -12.52
N VAL A 315 10.07 -5.58 -13.46
CA VAL A 315 9.03 -6.43 -14.04
C VAL A 315 9.65 -7.60 -14.81
N ILE A 316 10.62 -7.35 -15.69
CA ILE A 316 11.30 -8.40 -16.48
C ILE A 316 11.95 -9.43 -15.55
N ASN A 317 12.71 -8.99 -14.55
CA ASN A 317 13.36 -9.86 -13.59
C ASN A 317 12.34 -10.72 -12.82
N THR A 318 11.23 -10.12 -12.41
CA THR A 318 10.14 -10.84 -11.72
C THR A 318 9.54 -11.94 -12.59
N LEU A 319 9.39 -11.69 -13.90
CA LEU A 319 8.80 -12.64 -14.85
C LEU A 319 9.80 -13.67 -15.40
N SER A 320 11.10 -13.38 -15.37
CA SER A 320 12.15 -14.16 -16.05
C SER A 320 12.27 -15.62 -15.59
N SER A 321 11.80 -15.96 -14.39
CA SER A 321 11.86 -17.34 -13.85
C SER A 321 10.47 -17.96 -13.65
N SER A 322 9.42 -17.23 -14.01
CA SER A 322 8.02 -17.68 -13.85
C SER A 322 7.53 -18.53 -15.01
N HIS A 323 8.31 -18.66 -16.09
CA HIS A 323 7.96 -19.46 -17.25
C HIS A 323 8.93 -20.65 -17.39
N LYS A 324 8.33 -21.84 -17.34
CA LYS A 324 8.91 -23.19 -17.38
C LYS A 324 9.58 -23.69 -16.09
N PRO A 325 9.14 -24.84 -15.55
CA PRO A 325 10.08 -25.71 -14.88
C PRO A 325 11.17 -26.11 -15.89
N SER A 326 12.44 -26.09 -15.47
CA SER A 326 13.42 -27.01 -16.05
C SER A 326 12.73 -28.36 -16.10
N LYS A 327 12.65 -28.98 -17.28
CA LYS A 327 12.11 -30.33 -17.43
C LYS A 327 12.70 -31.15 -16.29
N VAL A 328 11.85 -31.52 -15.34
CA VAL A 328 12.23 -32.41 -14.26
C VAL A 328 12.76 -33.63 -15.00
N GLY A 329 14.05 -33.92 -14.85
CA GLY A 329 14.63 -35.10 -15.47
C GLY A 329 13.82 -36.29 -14.99
N THR A 330 13.65 -37.30 -15.83
CA THR A 330 12.95 -38.55 -15.50
C THR A 330 13.47 -39.24 -14.22
N ALA A 331 14.56 -38.75 -13.61
CA ALA A 331 15.12 -39.16 -12.34
C ALA A 331 14.43 -38.57 -11.08
N ASP A 332 13.70 -37.45 -11.15
CA ASP A 332 13.05 -36.85 -9.96
C ASP A 332 11.52 -37.13 -9.91
N VAL A 333 11.01 -37.99 -10.79
CA VAL A 333 9.62 -38.45 -10.73
C VAL A 333 9.58 -39.71 -9.87
N ILE A 334 9.04 -39.59 -8.65
CA ILE A 334 8.80 -40.73 -7.76
C ILE A 334 7.92 -41.75 -8.50
N ASN A 335 8.51 -42.89 -8.86
CA ASN A 335 7.81 -43.99 -9.49
C ASN A 335 6.94 -44.66 -8.43
N LYS A 336 5.61 -44.54 -8.55
CA LYS A 336 4.65 -45.11 -7.58
C LYS A 336 4.75 -46.63 -7.42
N ASN A 337 5.43 -47.32 -8.34
CA ASN A 337 5.65 -48.77 -8.28
C ASN A 337 6.96 -49.15 -7.58
N GLU A 338 7.80 -48.18 -7.20
CA GLU A 338 9.04 -48.44 -6.47
C GLU A 338 8.87 -48.11 -4.98
N LYS A 339 9.38 -48.98 -4.12
CA LYS A 339 9.48 -48.73 -2.67
C LYS A 339 10.77 -47.96 -2.40
N TYR A 340 10.63 -46.73 -1.94
CA TYR A 340 11.74 -45.91 -1.47
C TYR A 340 11.93 -46.12 0.02
N VAL A 341 13.13 -46.51 0.43
CA VAL A 341 13.52 -46.61 1.85
C VAL A 341 14.16 -45.29 2.25
N VAL A 342 13.59 -44.64 3.26
CA VAL A 342 14.19 -43.46 3.89
C VAL A 342 15.27 -43.97 4.84
N ASN A 343 16.54 -43.70 4.52
CA ASN A 343 17.66 -43.91 5.44
C ASN A 343 17.80 -42.76 6.43
#